data_AF-A0A2P8VTP9-F1
#
_entry.id   AF-A0A2P8VTP9-F1
#
_cell.length_a   1.000
_cell.length_b   1.000
_cell.length_c   1.000
_cell.angle_alpha   90.00
_cell.angle_beta   90.00
_cell.angle_gamma   90.00
#
_symmetry.space_group_name_H-M   'P 1'
#
loop_
_entity.id
_entity.type
_entity.pdbx_description
1 polymer ?
#
loop_
_entity_poly.entity_id
_entity_poly.type
_entity_poly.pdbx_seq_one_letter_code
_entity_poly.pdbx_strand_id
1 'polypeptide(L)'
;MVDANRPKRVPLYDRLPQIYHVRDAEQDPPGQLQHYLAAVEAVFGDIHANIEALYHDFFIDTCDEWVIPYIGDRLGVSHLKGDARTLRADVAGTVAARQGKGTLGAIERLTHTLTGWGVHGVELRENLLWNQHLNHQRPDTGGAPPYGLPSLPRSTPNPFTPNRFTPIWGGTVTLRDPAMLSLVNTPFDPFGHPVDVKPPAPEGFDAVRYNLPNLAIFLWRLKDYRVAVSPPVIRDVIDNGAAGTGASFIVRVDVHPLGLPV
;
A
#
# COMPACT_ATOMS: atom_id res chain seq x y z
N MET A 1 6.70 -12.71 -32.31
CA MET A 1 6.23 -13.95 -31.65
C MET A 1 7.46 -14.56 -30.98
N VAL A 2 7.76 -14.12 -29.75
CA VAL A 2 8.93 -14.56 -28.97
C VAL A 2 8.41 -15.58 -27.97
N ASP A 3 8.90 -16.82 -28.04
CA ASP A 3 8.47 -17.93 -27.20
C ASP A 3 8.65 -17.61 -25.72
N ALA A 4 7.53 -17.57 -24.98
CA ALA A 4 7.51 -17.44 -23.52
C ALA A 4 8.09 -18.65 -22.78
N ASN A 5 8.55 -19.69 -23.50
CA ASN A 5 9.12 -20.91 -22.93
C ASN A 5 10.57 -21.17 -23.39
N ARG A 6 11.28 -20.14 -23.88
CA ARG A 6 12.72 -20.28 -24.13
C ARG A 6 13.44 -20.25 -22.77
N PRO A 7 14.20 -21.28 -22.38
CA PRO A 7 14.98 -21.24 -21.15
C PRO A 7 15.86 -19.99 -21.19
N LYS A 8 15.88 -19.24 -20.09
CA LYS A 8 16.58 -17.96 -19.97
C LYS A 8 18.09 -18.22 -20.06
N ARG A 9 18.62 -18.31 -21.28
CA ARG A 9 20.04 -18.54 -21.54
C ARG A 9 20.80 -17.26 -21.28
N VAL A 10 21.88 -17.35 -20.50
CA VAL A 10 22.87 -16.29 -20.45
C VAL A 10 23.68 -16.41 -21.74
N PRO A 11 23.62 -15.46 -22.70
CA PRO A 11 24.33 -15.61 -23.96
C PRO A 11 25.82 -15.31 -23.74
N LEU A 12 26.60 -16.37 -23.52
CA LEU A 12 28.05 -16.30 -23.33
C LEU A 12 28.76 -16.12 -24.67
N TYR A 13 28.27 -16.78 -25.73
CA TYR A 13 28.83 -16.65 -27.07
C TYR A 13 28.74 -15.19 -27.57
N ASP A 14 27.60 -14.52 -27.36
CA ASP A 14 27.41 -13.11 -27.75
C ASP A 14 28.29 -12.13 -26.96
N ARG A 15 28.77 -12.53 -25.78
CA ARG A 15 29.69 -11.72 -24.96
C ARG A 15 31.15 -11.89 -25.36
N LEU A 16 31.47 -12.86 -26.22
CA LEU A 16 32.83 -13.03 -26.71
C LEU A 16 33.19 -11.95 -27.74
N PRO A 17 34.45 -11.50 -27.78
CA PRO A 17 34.93 -10.61 -28.83
C PRO A 17 34.70 -11.17 -30.24
N GLN A 18 34.40 -10.29 -31.20
CA GLN A 18 34.07 -10.64 -32.59
C GLN A 18 35.11 -11.56 -33.28
N ILE A 19 36.39 -11.47 -32.90
CA ILE A 19 37.46 -12.31 -33.46
C ILE A 19 37.19 -13.81 -33.27
N TYR A 20 36.55 -14.21 -32.17
CA TYR A 20 36.21 -15.61 -31.92
C TYR A 20 35.01 -16.07 -32.74
N HIS A 21 34.06 -15.17 -33.04
CA HIS A 21 32.93 -15.44 -33.93
C HIS A 21 33.39 -15.72 -35.36
N VAL A 22 34.34 -14.92 -35.87
CA VAL A 22 34.91 -15.12 -37.21
C VAL A 22 35.67 -16.45 -37.27
N ARG A 23 36.50 -16.74 -36.27
CA ARG A 23 37.29 -17.99 -36.22
C ARG A 23 36.45 -19.25 -36.07
N ASP A 24 35.30 -19.17 -35.39
CA ASP A 24 34.36 -20.30 -35.24
C ASP A 24 33.58 -20.57 -36.52
N ALA A 25 33.29 -19.52 -37.30
CA ALA A 25 32.67 -19.65 -38.63
C ALA A 25 33.63 -20.24 -39.68
N GLU A 26 34.95 -20.09 -39.49
CA GLU A 26 35.99 -20.66 -40.36
C GLU A 26 36.27 -22.15 -40.10
N GLN A 27 35.74 -22.75 -39.02
CA GLN A 27 35.89 -24.19 -38.74
C GLN A 27 34.96 -25.04 -39.62
N ASP A 28 35.34 -26.30 -39.85
CA ASP A 28 34.49 -27.29 -40.54
C ASP A 28 34.18 -28.49 -39.61
N PRO A 29 32.90 -28.73 -39.25
CA PRO A 29 31.71 -27.91 -39.50
C PRO A 29 31.74 -26.57 -38.73
N PRO A 30 31.04 -25.52 -39.21
CA PRO A 30 31.03 -24.20 -38.58
C PRO A 30 30.23 -24.17 -37.28
N GLY A 31 30.61 -23.30 -36.34
CA GLY A 31 29.85 -23.07 -35.10
C GLY A 31 30.13 -24.07 -33.97
N GLN A 32 31.27 -24.76 -33.99
CA GLN A 32 31.61 -25.76 -32.96
C GLN A 32 31.72 -25.13 -31.57
N LEU A 33 32.34 -23.95 -31.47
CA LEU A 33 32.43 -23.20 -30.22
C LEU A 33 31.05 -22.72 -29.78
N GLN A 34 30.22 -22.23 -30.72
CA GLN A 34 28.84 -21.86 -30.42
C GLN A 34 28.05 -23.05 -29.84
N HIS A 35 28.15 -24.24 -30.43
CA HIS A 35 27.45 -25.43 -29.94
C HIS A 35 27.98 -25.91 -28.58
N TYR A 36 29.30 -25.86 -28.37
CA TYR A 36 29.91 -26.17 -27.08
C TYR A 36 29.45 -25.21 -25.99
N LEU A 37 29.51 -23.90 -26.26
CA LEU A 37 29.07 -22.88 -25.31
C LEU A 37 27.56 -22.96 -25.09
N ALA A 38 26.75 -23.27 -26.11
CA ALA A 38 25.31 -23.43 -25.93
C ALA A 38 24.94 -24.50 -24.90
N ALA A 39 25.75 -25.57 -24.77
CA ALA A 39 25.56 -26.57 -23.70
C ALA A 39 25.89 -26.00 -22.31
N VAL A 40 26.95 -25.19 -22.20
CA VAL A 40 27.34 -24.50 -20.97
C VAL A 40 26.31 -23.43 -20.58
N GLU A 41 25.84 -22.64 -21.55
CA GLU A 41 24.83 -21.59 -21.38
C GLU A 41 23.49 -22.13 -20.86
N ALA A 42 23.13 -23.37 -21.20
CA ALA A 42 21.95 -24.02 -20.67
C ALA A 42 22.05 -24.20 -19.14
N VAL A 43 23.16 -24.77 -18.67
CA VAL A 43 23.42 -24.97 -17.23
C VAL A 43 23.52 -23.64 -16.49
N PHE A 44 24.21 -22.65 -17.07
CA PHE A 44 24.27 -21.31 -16.50
C PHE A 44 22.90 -20.63 -16.44
N GLY A 45 22.06 -20.86 -17.44
CA GLY A 45 20.67 -20.40 -17.45
C GLY A 45 19.87 -20.98 -16.28
N ASP A 46 19.99 -22.29 -16.03
CA ASP A 46 19.31 -22.98 -14.93
C ASP A 46 19.79 -22.46 -13.56
N ILE A 47 21.11 -22.26 -13.40
CA ILE A 47 21.67 -21.66 -12.18
C ILE A 47 21.10 -20.25 -11.96
N HIS A 48 21.07 -19.43 -13.01
CA HIS A 48 20.58 -18.06 -12.90
C HIS A 48 19.07 -18.03 -12.62
N ALA A 49 18.30 -18.94 -13.20
CA ALA A 49 16.87 -19.10 -12.89
C ALA A 49 16.65 -19.52 -11.43
N ASN A 50 17.47 -20.45 -10.91
CA ASN A 50 17.41 -20.85 -9.50
C ASN A 50 17.75 -19.68 -8.56
N ILE A 51 18.80 -18.91 -8.86
CA ILE A 51 19.15 -17.71 -8.10
C ILE A 51 17.99 -16.71 -8.10
N GLU A 52 17.36 -16.48 -9.25
CA GLU A 52 16.20 -15.58 -9.35
C GLU A 52 15.02 -16.08 -8.50
N ALA A 53 14.74 -17.40 -8.53
CA ALA A 53 13.73 -18.02 -7.69
C ALA A 53 14.03 -17.84 -6.19
N LEU A 54 15.29 -18.01 -5.76
CA LEU A 54 15.72 -17.73 -4.39
C LEU A 54 15.51 -16.26 -4.00
N TYR A 55 15.69 -15.32 -4.93
CA TYR A 55 15.36 -13.91 -4.67
C TYR A 55 13.85 -13.69 -4.56
N HIS A 56 13.04 -14.38 -5.37
CA HIS A 56 11.58 -14.33 -5.28
C HIS A 56 11.09 -14.87 -3.93
N ASP A 57 11.77 -15.88 -3.39
CA ASP A 57 11.49 -16.49 -2.08
C ASP A 57 11.67 -15.54 -0.89
N PHE A 58 12.37 -14.42 -1.06
CA PHE A 58 12.50 -13.41 -0.02
C PHE A 58 11.25 -12.56 0.18
N PHE A 59 10.35 -12.49 -0.81
CA PHE A 59 9.15 -11.66 -0.74
C PHE A 59 7.90 -12.52 -0.69
N ILE A 60 7.01 -12.24 0.25
CA ILE A 60 5.79 -13.02 0.44
C ILE A 60 4.90 -13.05 -0.82
N ASP A 61 4.91 -11.97 -1.60
CA ASP A 61 4.07 -11.86 -2.80
C ASP A 61 4.53 -12.77 -3.95
N THR A 62 5.84 -13.04 -4.04
CA THR A 62 6.47 -13.76 -5.17
C THR A 62 7.06 -15.11 -4.78
N CYS A 63 7.18 -15.42 -3.49
CA CYS A 63 7.82 -16.64 -3.02
C CYS A 63 7.07 -17.91 -3.44
N ASP A 64 7.80 -19.01 -3.55
CA ASP A 64 7.19 -20.31 -3.75
C ASP A 64 6.31 -20.73 -2.57
N GLU A 65 5.30 -21.55 -2.85
CA GLU A 65 4.28 -21.94 -1.86
C GLU A 65 4.86 -22.61 -0.61
N TRP A 66 5.95 -23.37 -0.78
CA TRP A 66 6.63 -24.06 0.30
C TRP A 66 7.36 -23.10 1.25
N VAL A 67 7.69 -21.88 0.82
CA VAL A 67 8.42 -20.87 1.59
C VAL A 67 7.50 -20.07 2.52
N ILE A 68 6.22 -19.94 2.16
CA ILE A 68 5.19 -19.23 2.93
C ILE A 68 5.20 -19.57 4.43
N PRO A 69 5.17 -20.86 4.86
CA PRO A 69 5.21 -21.18 6.28
C PRO A 69 6.50 -20.72 6.96
N TYR A 70 7.65 -20.78 6.29
CA TYR A 70 8.91 -20.33 6.88
C TYR A 70 8.94 -18.82 7.12
N ILE A 71 8.37 -18.02 6.21
CA ILE A 71 8.19 -16.58 6.41
C ILE A 71 7.19 -16.33 7.55
N GLY A 72 6.09 -17.08 7.58
CA GLY A 72 5.08 -17.02 8.64
C GLY A 72 5.66 -17.28 10.03
N ASP A 73 6.52 -18.29 10.17
CA ASP A 73 7.20 -18.63 11.42
C ASP A 73 8.07 -17.48 11.94
N ARG A 74 8.79 -16.78 11.06
CA ARG A 74 9.60 -15.62 11.44
C ARG A 74 8.75 -14.46 11.95
N LEU A 75 7.52 -14.36 11.48
CA LEU A 75 6.56 -13.34 11.89
C LEU A 75 5.67 -13.79 13.04
N GLY A 76 5.80 -15.04 13.52
CA GLY A 76 4.93 -15.62 14.54
C GLY A 76 3.47 -15.74 14.12
N VAL A 77 3.21 -15.97 12.82
CA VAL A 77 1.87 -16.22 12.28
C VAL A 77 1.46 -17.64 12.63
N SER A 78 0.20 -17.85 12.99
CA SER A 78 -0.33 -19.20 13.21
C SER A 78 -0.54 -19.88 11.86
N HIS A 79 0.01 -21.07 11.67
CA HIS A 79 -0.17 -21.85 10.44
C HIS A 79 -1.63 -22.27 10.28
N LEU A 80 -2.36 -21.53 9.46
CA LEU A 80 -3.67 -21.96 9.00
C LEU A 80 -3.49 -23.07 7.95
N LYS A 81 -4.47 -23.97 7.86
CA LYS A 81 -4.57 -24.89 6.71
C LYS A 81 -5.42 -24.21 5.63
N GLY A 82 -4.94 -24.21 4.40
CA GLY A 82 -5.66 -23.61 3.29
C GLY A 82 -4.88 -23.65 2.00
N ASP A 83 -5.43 -22.99 0.98
CA ASP A 83 -4.76 -22.76 -0.29
C ASP A 83 -3.58 -21.79 -0.11
N ALA A 84 -2.51 -21.97 -0.90
CA ALA A 84 -1.28 -21.19 -0.78
C ALA A 84 -1.55 -19.68 -0.94
N ARG A 85 -2.52 -19.32 -1.79
CA ARG A 85 -3.00 -17.95 -1.96
C ARG A 85 -3.52 -17.33 -0.67
N THR A 86 -4.36 -18.06 0.07
CA THR A 86 -4.93 -17.57 1.34
C THR A 86 -3.86 -17.42 2.42
N LEU A 87 -2.93 -18.38 2.49
CA LEU A 87 -1.80 -18.31 3.41
C LEU A 87 -0.88 -17.13 3.11
N ARG A 88 -0.61 -16.89 1.83
CA ARG A 88 0.15 -15.74 1.37
C ARG A 88 -0.51 -14.42 1.79
N ALA A 89 -1.81 -14.28 1.59
CA ALA A 89 -2.56 -13.08 1.97
C ALA A 89 -2.55 -12.82 3.48
N ASP A 90 -2.64 -13.87 4.30
CA ASP A 90 -2.60 -13.77 5.76
C ASP A 90 -1.20 -13.33 6.27
N VAL A 91 -0.15 -13.96 5.75
CA VAL A 91 1.24 -13.60 6.08
C VAL A 91 1.55 -12.18 5.61
N ALA A 92 1.16 -11.81 4.37
CA ALA A 92 1.31 -10.45 3.85
C ALA A 92 0.52 -9.43 4.69
N GLY A 93 -0.68 -9.81 5.15
CA GLY A 93 -1.47 -9.06 6.12
C GLY A 93 -0.70 -8.74 7.39
N THR A 94 -0.05 -9.76 7.93
CA THR A 94 0.77 -9.63 9.15
C THR A 94 2.02 -8.79 8.91
N VAL A 95 2.73 -8.96 7.79
CA VAL A 95 3.90 -8.13 7.43
C VAL A 95 3.50 -6.66 7.43
N ALA A 96 2.42 -6.33 6.73
CA ALA A 96 1.99 -4.94 6.62
C ALA A 96 1.50 -4.37 7.96
N ALA A 97 0.81 -5.17 8.78
CA ALA A 97 0.46 -4.77 10.14
C ALA A 97 1.70 -4.49 11.00
N ARG A 98 2.79 -5.27 10.83
CA ARG A 98 4.05 -5.05 11.54
C ARG A 98 4.81 -3.83 11.05
N GLN A 99 4.85 -3.59 9.74
CA GLN A 99 5.50 -2.42 9.15
C GLN A 99 4.76 -1.12 9.48
N GLY A 100 3.43 -1.16 9.56
CA GLY A 100 2.61 0.00 9.91
C GLY A 100 2.42 0.25 11.40
N LYS A 101 3.10 -0.49 12.29
CA LYS A 101 2.93 -0.33 13.74
C LYS A 101 3.10 1.13 14.17
N GLY A 102 2.19 1.60 15.02
CA GLY A 102 2.18 2.98 15.50
C GLY A 102 1.56 3.98 14.53
N THR A 103 1.05 3.55 13.38
CA THR A 103 0.26 4.39 12.47
C THR A 103 -1.24 4.16 12.66
N LEU A 104 -2.03 5.19 12.41
CA LEU A 104 -3.49 5.12 12.45
C LEU A 104 -4.05 4.08 11.46
N GLY A 105 -3.49 4.05 10.25
CA GLY A 105 -3.89 3.11 9.20
C GLY A 105 -3.67 1.63 9.58
N ALA A 106 -2.67 1.32 10.42
CA ALA A 106 -2.51 -0.05 10.92
C ALA A 106 -3.63 -0.44 11.90
N ILE A 107 -4.11 0.49 12.73
CA ILE A 107 -5.22 0.24 13.65
C ILE A 107 -6.53 0.10 12.89
N GLU A 108 -6.78 0.98 11.91
CA GLU A 108 -7.93 0.87 11.01
C GLU A 108 -7.96 -0.47 10.30
N ARG A 109 -6.83 -0.87 9.71
CA ARG A 109 -6.69 -2.16 9.02
C ARG A 109 -6.92 -3.33 9.97
N LEU A 110 -6.28 -3.35 11.14
CA LEU A 110 -6.45 -4.43 12.12
C LEU A 110 -7.90 -4.54 12.58
N THR A 111 -8.54 -3.40 12.85
CA THR A 111 -9.94 -3.38 13.27
C THR A 111 -10.86 -3.84 12.14
N HIS A 112 -10.58 -3.45 10.90
CA HIS A 112 -11.31 -3.93 9.73
C HIS A 112 -11.16 -5.45 9.58
N THR A 113 -9.95 -6.00 9.73
CA THR A 113 -9.71 -7.45 9.69
C THR A 113 -10.48 -8.20 10.77
N LEU A 114 -10.58 -7.64 11.99
CA LEU A 114 -11.29 -8.28 13.11
C LEU A 114 -12.82 -8.16 13.01
N THR A 115 -13.33 -7.04 12.53
CA THR A 115 -14.78 -6.71 12.57
C THR A 115 -15.48 -6.86 11.23
N GLY A 116 -14.75 -6.71 10.13
CA GLY A 116 -15.28 -6.60 8.77
C GLY A 116 -16.00 -5.28 8.49
N TRP A 117 -16.02 -4.32 9.42
CA TRP A 117 -16.79 -3.08 9.29
C TRP A 117 -15.95 -1.96 8.67
N GLY A 118 -16.61 -0.93 8.13
CA GLY A 118 -15.90 0.30 7.76
C GLY A 118 -15.32 0.93 9.01
N VAL A 119 -14.02 1.24 8.99
CA VAL A 119 -13.30 1.77 10.15
C VAL A 119 -12.72 3.13 9.82
N HIS A 120 -12.82 4.05 10.77
CA HIS A 120 -11.98 5.25 10.80
C HIS A 120 -11.40 5.45 12.19
N GLY A 121 -10.08 5.56 12.25
CA GLY A 121 -9.35 5.93 13.45
C GLY A 121 -9.18 7.44 13.49
N VAL A 122 -9.29 8.02 14.68
CA VAL A 122 -9.00 9.44 14.89
C VAL A 122 -8.16 9.58 16.17
N GLU A 123 -7.00 10.23 16.02
CA GLU A 123 -6.18 10.61 17.17
C GLU A 123 -6.80 11.82 17.87
N LEU A 124 -7.43 11.61 19.03
CA LEU A 124 -8.21 12.68 19.66
C LEU A 124 -7.34 13.84 20.17
N ARG A 125 -6.02 13.64 20.29
CA ARG A 125 -5.07 14.71 20.57
C ARG A 125 -5.08 15.80 19.50
N GLU A 126 -5.34 15.46 18.23
CA GLU A 126 -5.31 16.41 17.12
C GLU A 126 -6.55 17.30 17.12
N ASN A 127 -7.62 16.82 17.72
CA ASN A 127 -8.88 17.52 17.95
C ASN A 127 -8.92 18.21 19.32
N LEU A 128 -7.81 18.33 20.06
CA LEU A 128 -7.81 19.07 21.32
C LEU A 128 -7.62 20.57 21.10
N LEU A 129 -8.39 21.37 21.83
CA LEU A 129 -8.16 22.80 21.91
C LEU A 129 -6.81 23.08 22.57
N TRP A 130 -6.05 23.99 21.96
CA TRP A 130 -4.82 24.49 22.51
C TRP A 130 -4.98 25.95 22.95
N ASN A 131 -4.60 26.24 24.20
CA ASN A 131 -4.47 27.61 24.68
C ASN A 131 -3.09 28.15 24.29
N GLN A 132 -3.05 29.25 23.53
CA GLN A 132 -1.82 29.90 23.13
C GLN A 132 -1.35 30.90 24.20
N HIS A 133 -0.07 30.87 24.54
CA HIS A 133 0.52 31.82 25.47
C HIS A 133 0.53 33.24 24.87
N LEU A 134 0.09 34.24 25.64
CA LEU A 134 -0.08 35.62 25.14
C LEU A 134 1.23 36.27 24.68
N ASN A 135 2.38 35.88 25.23
CA ASN A 135 3.68 36.41 24.81
C ASN A 135 4.22 35.75 23.52
N HIS A 136 3.60 34.65 23.05
CA HIS A 136 4.02 33.96 21.83
C HIS A 136 2.79 33.56 21.01
N GLN A 137 2.16 34.57 20.41
CA GLN A 137 1.05 34.37 19.50
C GLN A 137 1.56 33.84 18.15
N ARG A 138 0.92 32.78 17.65
CA ARG A 138 1.14 32.18 16.33
C ARG A 138 -0.12 32.34 15.48
N PRO A 139 -0.33 33.53 14.90
CA PRO A 139 -1.51 33.82 14.07
C PRO A 139 -1.53 33.00 12.76
N ASP A 140 -0.38 32.46 12.35
CA ASP A 140 -0.20 31.53 11.24
C ASP A 140 -0.69 30.10 11.57
N THR A 141 -0.64 29.70 12.84
CA THR A 141 -1.05 28.35 13.30
C THR A 141 -2.50 28.32 13.79
N GLY A 142 -3.01 29.42 14.36
CA GLY A 142 -4.40 29.57 14.82
C GLY A 142 -5.36 30.10 13.75
N GLY A 143 -5.15 29.67 12.50
CA GLY A 143 -5.67 30.32 11.30
C GLY A 143 -7.17 30.61 11.30
N ALA A 144 -7.58 31.55 10.44
CA ALA A 144 -8.99 31.71 10.12
C ALA A 144 -9.55 30.35 9.65
N PRO A 145 -10.83 30.03 9.96
CA PRO A 145 -11.46 28.82 9.45
C PRO A 145 -11.21 28.71 7.93
N PRO A 146 -11.06 27.51 7.37
CA PRO A 146 -10.46 27.30 6.05
C PRO A 146 -11.29 27.94 4.90
N TYR A 147 -12.50 28.40 5.23
CA TYR A 147 -13.44 29.09 4.35
C TYR A 147 -13.56 30.61 4.59
N GLY A 148 -12.81 31.18 5.53
CA GLY A 148 -12.76 32.63 5.78
C GLY A 148 -11.82 33.40 4.84
N LEU A 149 -11.02 32.70 4.03
CA LEU A 149 -10.13 33.30 3.04
C LEU A 149 -10.88 33.48 1.69
N PRO A 150 -10.96 34.69 1.12
CA PRO A 150 -11.77 34.97 -0.07
C PRO A 150 -11.35 34.26 -1.37
N SER A 151 -10.22 33.55 -1.40
CA SER A 151 -9.71 32.96 -2.64
C SER A 151 -8.51 32.04 -2.35
N LEU A 152 -8.75 30.74 -2.23
CA LEU A 152 -7.74 29.76 -2.61
C LEU A 152 -8.33 28.87 -3.70
N PRO A 153 -7.74 28.85 -4.91
CA PRO A 153 -8.21 28.00 -5.99
C PRO A 153 -8.08 26.53 -5.58
N ARG A 154 -9.17 25.79 -5.80
CA ARG A 154 -9.39 24.36 -5.53
C ARG A 154 -8.36 23.40 -6.16
N SER A 155 -7.34 23.91 -6.86
CA SER A 155 -6.52 23.16 -7.81
C SER A 155 -5.02 23.10 -7.52
N THR A 156 -4.52 23.70 -6.43
CA THR A 156 -3.09 23.56 -6.07
C THR A 156 -2.96 22.91 -4.70
N PRO A 157 -2.56 21.63 -4.63
CA PRO A 157 -2.32 20.94 -3.38
C PRO A 157 -1.00 21.43 -2.80
N ASN A 158 -1.03 22.56 -2.09
CA ASN A 158 0.04 22.85 -1.13
C ASN A 158 -0.24 21.96 0.10
N PRO A 159 0.70 21.10 0.54
CA PRO A 159 0.54 20.28 1.75
C PRO A 159 0.29 21.10 3.03
N PHE A 160 0.48 22.42 3.00
CA PHE A 160 0.19 23.35 4.09
C PHE A 160 -1.16 24.07 3.98
N THR A 161 -1.97 23.81 2.93
CA THR A 161 -3.32 24.38 2.85
C THR A 161 -4.32 23.43 3.52
N PRO A 162 -4.93 23.82 4.65
CA PRO A 162 -5.89 22.98 5.35
C PRO A 162 -7.10 22.72 4.44
N ASN A 163 -7.46 21.45 4.29
CA ASN A 163 -8.69 21.05 3.63
C ASN A 163 -9.82 20.97 4.68
N ARG A 164 -11.05 20.66 4.25
CA ARG A 164 -12.22 20.58 5.14
C ARG A 164 -12.13 19.52 6.24
N PHE A 165 -11.21 18.58 6.11
CA PHE A 165 -10.94 17.50 7.05
C PHE A 165 -9.67 17.73 7.86
N THR A 166 -8.96 18.84 7.64
CA THR A 166 -7.79 19.20 8.44
C THR A 166 -8.27 19.82 9.75
N PRO A 167 -7.97 19.23 10.92
CA PRO A 167 -8.26 19.87 12.19
C PRO A 167 -7.44 21.15 12.30
N ILE A 168 -8.10 22.28 12.57
CA ILE A 168 -7.44 23.57 12.75
C ILE A 168 -7.24 23.82 14.24
N TRP A 169 -5.99 24.01 14.64
CA TRP A 169 -5.61 24.23 16.03
C TRP A 169 -5.80 25.68 16.43
N GLY A 170 -6.92 25.96 17.10
CA GLY A 170 -7.27 27.32 17.48
C GLY A 170 -7.86 28.09 16.30
N GLY A 171 -8.99 28.74 16.53
CA GLY A 171 -9.80 29.38 15.51
C GLY A 171 -11.26 29.40 15.96
N THR A 172 -12.11 30.15 15.25
CA THR A 172 -13.55 30.18 15.53
C THR A 172 -14.32 29.36 14.49
N VAL A 173 -15.30 28.60 14.95
CA VAL A 173 -16.16 27.80 14.08
C VAL A 173 -17.15 28.72 13.34
N THR A 174 -17.25 28.59 12.01
CA THR A 174 -18.23 29.36 11.22
C THR A 174 -19.62 28.76 11.34
N LEU A 175 -20.56 29.48 11.98
CA LEU A 175 -21.95 29.04 12.10
C LEU A 175 -22.76 29.12 10.79
N ARG A 176 -22.19 29.68 9.73
CA ARG A 176 -22.84 29.88 8.42
C ARG A 176 -22.76 28.68 7.50
N ASP A 177 -21.99 27.64 7.86
CA ASP A 177 -21.84 26.43 7.06
C ASP A 177 -22.52 25.23 7.75
N PRO A 178 -23.78 24.93 7.40
CA PRO A 178 -24.51 23.82 8.02
C PRO A 178 -23.91 22.46 7.63
N ALA A 179 -23.23 22.34 6.48
CA ALA A 179 -22.65 21.07 6.05
C ALA A 179 -21.46 20.69 6.93
N MET A 180 -20.61 21.66 7.27
CA MET A 180 -19.50 21.44 8.21
C MET A 180 -20.00 21.19 9.64
N LEU A 181 -21.03 21.93 10.09
CA LEU A 181 -21.63 21.69 11.41
C LEU A 181 -22.29 20.31 11.52
N SER A 182 -22.70 19.69 10.41
CA SER A 182 -23.24 18.32 10.43
C SER A 182 -22.19 17.24 10.77
N LEU A 183 -20.89 17.58 10.72
CA LEU A 183 -19.78 16.69 11.06
C LEU A 183 -19.39 16.75 12.55
N VAL A 184 -19.96 17.66 13.34
CA VAL A 184 -19.70 17.77 14.78
C VAL A 184 -20.04 16.45 15.46
N ASN A 185 -19.14 15.94 16.31
CA ASN A 185 -19.25 14.65 17.00
C ASN A 185 -19.34 13.43 16.05
N THR A 186 -18.98 13.58 14.78
CA THR A 186 -18.88 12.45 13.83
C THR A 186 -17.42 12.00 13.68
N PRO A 187 -17.14 10.88 12.99
CA PRO A 187 -15.76 10.45 12.74
C PRO A 187 -14.94 11.48 11.96
N PHE A 188 -15.60 12.37 11.21
CA PHE A 188 -14.96 13.37 10.35
C PHE A 188 -15.04 14.77 10.96
N ASP A 189 -15.22 14.86 12.28
CA ASP A 189 -15.27 16.11 13.01
C ASP A 189 -13.91 16.84 12.92
N PRO A 190 -13.82 18.00 12.25
CA PRO A 190 -12.58 18.76 12.14
C PRO A 190 -12.42 19.79 13.28
N PHE A 191 -13.36 19.86 14.23
CA PHE A 191 -13.38 20.88 15.27
C PHE A 191 -12.55 20.48 16.50
N GLY A 192 -12.02 21.51 17.16
CA GLY A 192 -11.31 21.37 18.42
C GLY A 192 -12.28 21.25 19.60
N HIS A 193 -11.99 20.34 20.52
CA HIS A 193 -12.77 20.03 21.71
C HIS A 193 -11.97 20.30 22.99
N PRO A 194 -12.64 20.69 24.08
CA PRO A 194 -12.00 20.77 25.39
C PRO A 194 -11.59 19.38 25.87
N VAL A 195 -10.55 19.32 26.70
CA VAL A 195 -10.10 18.05 27.28
C VAL A 195 -11.17 17.48 28.23
N ASP A 196 -11.55 16.22 28.02
CA ASP A 196 -12.40 15.45 28.93
C ASP A 196 -11.55 14.45 29.72
N VAL A 197 -11.38 14.73 31.02
CA VAL A 197 -10.58 13.94 31.96
C VAL A 197 -11.45 12.95 32.75
N LYS A 198 -12.76 12.86 32.47
CA LYS A 198 -13.64 11.93 33.19
C LYS A 198 -13.15 10.49 33.01
N PRO A 199 -13.16 9.66 34.07
CA PRO A 199 -12.77 8.26 33.97
C PRO A 199 -13.71 7.54 32.99
N PRO A 200 -13.20 6.68 32.09
CA PRO A 200 -14.03 5.99 31.10
C PRO A 200 -15.20 5.33 31.81
N ALA A 201 -16.42 5.76 31.49
CA ALA A 201 -17.61 5.25 32.15
C ALA A 201 -17.84 3.80 31.66
N PRO A 202 -18.20 2.88 32.56
CA PRO A 202 -18.58 1.52 32.17
C PRO A 202 -19.89 1.50 31.37
N GLU A 203 -20.71 2.54 31.50
CA GLU A 203 -21.97 2.71 30.77
C GLU A 203 -21.76 3.57 29.51
N GLY A 204 -21.45 2.90 28.39
CA GLY A 204 -21.74 3.40 27.05
C GLY A 204 -20.60 4.06 26.29
N PHE A 205 -20.41 3.57 25.05
CA PHE A 205 -19.62 4.18 23.98
C PHE A 205 -20.27 5.47 23.40
N ASP A 206 -21.26 6.04 24.08
CA ASP A 206 -22.16 7.07 23.54
C ASP A 206 -21.50 8.46 23.39
N ALA A 207 -20.34 8.69 23.99
CA ALA A 207 -19.62 9.96 23.86
C ALA A 207 -18.12 9.78 23.66
N VAL A 208 -17.61 10.38 22.58
CA VAL A 208 -16.18 10.51 22.31
C VAL A 208 -15.54 11.41 23.36
N ARG A 209 -14.48 10.93 24.00
CA ARG A 209 -13.77 11.67 25.06
C ARG A 209 -12.46 12.19 24.56
N TYR A 210 -12.41 13.48 24.25
CA TYR A 210 -11.23 14.13 23.72
C TYR A 210 -10.16 14.26 24.80
N ASN A 211 -9.05 13.54 24.65
CA ASN A 211 -7.91 13.60 25.56
C ASN A 211 -6.63 13.16 24.84
N LEU A 212 -5.46 13.56 25.35
CA LEU A 212 -4.17 13.28 24.72
C LEU A 212 -3.87 11.78 24.50
N PRO A 213 -4.12 10.87 25.48
CA PRO A 213 -3.83 9.46 25.30
C PRO A 213 -4.96 8.71 24.57
N ASN A 214 -6.06 9.38 24.22
CA ASN A 214 -7.24 8.70 23.70
C ASN A 214 -7.20 8.58 22.18
N LEU A 215 -7.50 7.37 21.70
CA LEU A 215 -7.72 7.06 20.30
C LEU A 215 -9.20 6.69 20.12
N ALA A 216 -9.89 7.34 19.19
CA ALA A 216 -11.23 6.94 18.81
C ALA A 216 -11.19 6.00 17.60
N ILE A 217 -11.97 4.92 17.66
CA ILE A 217 -12.16 3.99 16.55
C ILE A 217 -13.66 3.99 16.24
N PHE A 218 -14.00 4.60 15.12
CA PHE A 218 -15.38 4.65 14.64
C PHE A 218 -15.63 3.47 13.72
N LEU A 219 -16.73 2.77 13.98
CA LEU A 219 -17.15 1.63 13.20
C LEU A 219 -18.54 1.92 12.63
N TRP A 220 -18.72 1.64 11.35
CA TRP A 220 -20.04 1.68 10.74
C TRP A 220 -20.25 0.51 9.81
N ARG A 221 -21.50 0.03 9.80
CA ARG A 221 -21.92 -1.02 8.88
C ARG A 221 -22.24 -0.41 7.53
N LEU A 222 -21.34 -0.60 6.57
CA LEU A 222 -21.70 -0.46 5.16
C LEU A 222 -22.62 -1.63 4.78
N LYS A 223 -23.56 -1.40 3.86
CA LYS A 223 -24.43 -2.47 3.37
C LYS A 223 -23.57 -3.55 2.72
N ASP A 224 -23.67 -4.79 3.21
CA ASP A 224 -22.84 -5.90 2.78
C ASP A 224 -23.12 -6.22 1.30
N TYR A 225 -22.11 -6.04 0.43
CA TYR A 225 -22.12 -6.57 -0.93
C TYR A 225 -21.10 -7.70 -0.98
N ARG A 226 -21.56 -8.95 -1.15
CA ARG A 226 -20.65 -10.08 -1.37
C ARG A 226 -19.99 -9.93 -2.74
N VAL A 227 -18.71 -9.57 -2.73
CA VAL A 227 -17.82 -9.78 -3.88
C VAL A 227 -17.12 -11.10 -3.64
N ALA A 228 -17.31 -12.08 -4.53
CA ALA A 228 -16.55 -13.32 -4.46
C ALA A 228 -15.07 -13.02 -4.69
N VAL A 229 -14.18 -13.67 -3.94
CA VAL A 229 -12.74 -13.58 -4.18
C VAL A 229 -12.47 -14.06 -5.60
N SER A 230 -12.18 -13.13 -6.51
CA SER A 230 -11.87 -13.43 -7.89
C SER A 230 -10.37 -13.22 -8.13
N PRO A 231 -9.71 -14.09 -8.90
CA PRO A 231 -8.38 -13.77 -9.40
C PRO A 231 -8.42 -12.43 -10.16
N PRO A 232 -7.30 -11.69 -10.22
CA PRO A 232 -7.22 -10.47 -11.02
C PRO A 232 -7.66 -10.80 -12.45
N VAL A 233 -8.79 -10.22 -12.86
CA VAL A 233 -9.27 -10.36 -14.23
C VAL A 233 -8.55 -9.31 -15.05
N ILE A 234 -7.77 -9.76 -16.03
CA ILE A 234 -7.21 -8.89 -17.05
C ILE A 234 -8.39 -8.32 -17.82
N ARG A 235 -8.65 -7.02 -17.61
CA ARG A 235 -9.82 -6.36 -18.18
C ARG A 235 -9.62 -6.02 -19.65
N ASP A 236 -8.40 -5.62 -19.98
CA ASP A 236 -7.98 -5.34 -21.34
C ASP A 236 -6.45 -5.44 -21.44
N VAL A 237 -5.96 -5.87 -22.59
CA VAL A 237 -4.55 -5.88 -22.96
C VAL A 237 -4.42 -5.03 -24.21
N ILE A 238 -3.88 -3.84 -24.07
CA ILE A 238 -3.67 -2.93 -25.20
C ILE A 238 -2.24 -3.14 -25.69
N ASP A 239 -2.12 -3.63 -26.92
CA ASP A 239 -0.86 -3.70 -27.64
C ASP A 239 -0.42 -2.27 -28.02
N ASN A 240 0.70 -1.85 -27.45
CA ASN A 240 1.27 -0.52 -27.66
C ASN A 240 2.56 -0.58 -28.51
N GLY A 241 2.83 -1.70 -29.18
CA GLY A 241 4.06 -1.93 -29.94
C GLY A 241 4.36 -0.89 -31.02
N ALA A 242 3.35 -0.17 -31.53
CA ALA A 242 3.52 0.87 -32.53
C ALA A 242 4.01 2.22 -31.96
N ALA A 243 3.90 2.46 -30.65
CA ALA A 243 4.16 3.76 -30.03
C ALA A 243 5.63 4.01 -29.64
N GLY A 244 6.51 3.01 -29.81
CA GLY A 244 7.96 3.15 -29.57
C GLY A 244 8.35 3.43 -28.11
N THR A 245 7.43 3.25 -27.16
CA THR A 245 7.70 3.38 -25.72
C THR A 245 8.09 2.01 -25.15
N GLY A 246 8.97 1.99 -24.13
CA GLY A 246 9.66 0.80 -23.62
C GLY A 246 8.78 -0.31 -23.01
N ALA A 247 7.45 -0.22 -23.09
CA ALA A 247 6.52 -1.26 -22.67
C ALA A 247 5.57 -1.61 -23.83
N SER A 248 5.68 -2.84 -24.33
CA SER A 248 4.92 -3.34 -25.48
C SER A 248 3.42 -3.55 -25.19
N PHE A 249 3.05 -3.70 -23.91
CA PHE A 249 1.68 -3.97 -23.49
C PHE A 249 1.30 -3.09 -22.29
N ILE A 250 0.08 -2.57 -22.30
CA ILE A 250 -0.56 -1.99 -21.12
C ILE A 250 -1.62 -2.99 -20.63
N VAL A 251 -1.50 -3.41 -19.38
CA VAL A 251 -2.47 -4.28 -18.70
C VAL A 251 -3.27 -3.45 -17.71
N ARG A 252 -4.60 -3.48 -17.81
CA ARG A 252 -5.50 -2.88 -16.82
C ARG A 252 -6.06 -3.97 -15.90
N VAL A 253 -5.76 -3.87 -14.62
CA VAL A 253 -6.22 -4.80 -13.58
C VAL A 253 -7.09 -4.04 -12.59
N ASP A 254 -8.25 -4.61 -12.23
CA ASP A 254 -9.06 -4.10 -11.12
C ASP A 254 -8.50 -4.66 -9.81
N VAL A 255 -7.84 -3.78 -9.03
CA VAL A 255 -7.24 -4.12 -7.74
C VAL A 255 -8.24 -3.81 -6.63
N HIS A 256 -8.25 -4.63 -5.57
CA HIS A 256 -9.03 -4.35 -4.37
C HIS A 256 -8.77 -2.89 -3.92
N PRO A 257 -9.78 -2.11 -3.50
CA PRO A 257 -9.62 -0.70 -3.16
C PRO A 257 -8.60 -0.43 -2.03
N LEU A 258 -8.25 -1.46 -1.26
CA LEU A 258 -7.22 -1.43 -0.21
C LEU A 258 -5.84 -1.93 -0.67
N GLY A 259 -5.63 -2.21 -1.96
CA GLY A 259 -4.35 -2.68 -2.50
C GLY A 259 -3.90 -4.04 -1.97
N LEU A 260 -4.82 -4.84 -1.44
CA LEU A 260 -4.50 -6.17 -0.91
C LEU A 260 -4.14 -7.11 -2.09
N PRO A 261 -3.06 -7.89 -2.00
CA PRO A 261 -2.83 -8.99 -2.92
C PRO A 261 -4.01 -9.97 -2.75
N VAL A 262 -4.80 -10.13 -3.81
CA VAL A 262 -5.92 -11.07 -3.81
C VAL A 262 -5.39 -12.46 -4.03
#